data_AF-A0A076HXA8-F1
#
_entry.id   AF-A0A076HXA8-F1
#
_cell.length_a   1.000
_cell.length_b   1.000
_cell.length_c   1.000
_cell.angle_alpha   90.00
_cell.angle_beta   90.00
_cell.angle_gamma   90.00
#
_symmetry.space_group_name_H-M   'P 1'
#
loop_
_entity.id
_entity.type
_entity.pdbx_description
1 polymer ?
#
loop_
_entity_poly.entity_id
_entity_poly.type
_entity_poly.pdbx_seq_one_letter_code
_entity_poly.pdbx_strand_id
1 'polypeptide(L)'
;MLLSVTSILYGFARLAIAAGMLYVAYWFGRTMLRRSGGLRALNPLQPGWRQLHEQYESMQNVPRMTPFSARIGGVWYNDVLQIGFDAQDVVIRNSAGFSSLVRIPYSHLEVLRQPAPFQTTSLSDTKYTPGLFRAGPVKIGLDAYWAGRLLQQLATDVFSLAPSKDFE
;
A
#
# COMPACT_ATOMS: atom_id res chain seq x y z
N MET A 1 51.62 -0.18 32.98
CA MET A 1 50.79 -1.41 32.83
C MET A 1 49.28 -1.15 33.02
N LEU A 2 48.78 0.08 32.76
CA LEU A 2 47.37 0.47 32.97
C LEU A 2 46.61 0.74 31.64
N LEU A 3 47.32 0.83 30.51
CA LEU A 3 46.75 1.11 29.18
C LEU A 3 46.19 -0.14 28.46
N SER A 4 46.53 -1.35 28.91
CA SER A 4 46.03 -2.60 28.28
C SER A 4 44.70 -3.08 28.85
N VAL A 5 44.35 -2.69 30.08
CA VAL A 5 43.11 -3.15 30.74
C VAL A 5 41.89 -2.41 30.18
N THR A 6 42.03 -1.13 29.88
CA THR A 6 40.97 -0.29 29.28
C THR A 6 40.64 -0.68 27.84
N SER A 7 41.63 -1.10 27.04
CA SER A 7 41.41 -1.57 25.67
C SER A 7 40.72 -2.93 25.61
N ILE A 8 41.03 -3.82 26.55
CA ILE A 8 40.35 -5.13 26.69
C ILE A 8 38.89 -4.94 27.13
N LEU A 9 38.63 -4.08 28.12
CA LEU A 9 37.27 -3.72 28.55
C LEU A 9 36.45 -3.08 27.42
N TYR A 10 37.07 -2.22 26.59
CA TYR A 10 36.42 -1.64 25.41
C TYR A 10 36.09 -2.68 24.34
N GLY A 11 36.96 -3.69 24.16
CA GLY A 11 36.72 -4.82 23.26
C GLY A 11 35.51 -5.66 23.68
N PHE A 12 35.40 -5.97 24.98
CA PHE A 12 34.25 -6.70 25.53
C PHE A 12 32.96 -5.90 25.47
N ALA A 13 33.01 -4.58 25.72
CA ALA A 13 31.84 -3.71 25.58
C ALA A 13 31.31 -3.67 24.14
N ARG A 14 32.20 -3.58 23.14
CA ARG A 14 31.82 -3.64 21.72
C ARG A 14 31.22 -4.98 21.33
N LEU A 15 31.77 -6.09 21.81
CA LEU A 15 31.23 -7.43 21.58
C LEU A 15 29.84 -7.59 22.20
N ALA A 16 29.64 -7.12 23.43
CA ALA A 16 28.34 -7.16 24.10
C ALA A 16 27.28 -6.33 23.35
N ILE A 17 27.66 -5.14 22.86
CA ILE A 17 26.78 -4.30 22.06
C ILE A 17 26.43 -4.96 20.72
N ALA A 18 27.42 -5.53 20.03
CA ALA A 18 27.19 -6.23 18.77
C ALA A 18 26.31 -7.48 18.95
N ALA A 19 26.55 -8.26 20.00
CA ALA A 19 25.72 -9.40 20.37
C ALA A 19 24.29 -8.97 20.74
N GLY A 20 24.14 -7.86 21.47
CA GLY A 20 22.85 -7.26 21.79
C GLY A 20 22.09 -6.82 20.53
N MET A 21 22.76 -6.14 19.59
CA MET A 21 22.15 -5.75 18.31
C MET A 21 21.74 -6.96 17.47
N LEU A 22 22.58 -7.99 17.39
CA LEU A 22 22.26 -9.24 16.69
C LEU A 22 21.07 -9.96 17.34
N TYR A 23 21.02 -9.98 18.67
CA TYR A 23 19.91 -10.58 19.40
C TYR A 23 18.60 -9.80 19.20
N VAL A 24 18.64 -8.47 19.21
CA VAL A 24 17.47 -7.62 18.92
C VAL A 24 17.02 -7.82 17.48
N ALA A 25 17.93 -7.86 16.51
CA ALA A 25 17.59 -8.14 15.10
C ALA A 25 16.98 -9.54 14.93
N TYR A 26 17.56 -10.54 15.59
CA TYR A 26 17.04 -11.91 15.60
C TYR A 26 15.64 -11.98 16.25
N TRP A 27 15.47 -11.34 17.41
CA TRP A 27 14.20 -11.30 18.13
C TRP A 27 13.14 -10.55 17.31
N PHE A 28 13.49 -9.44 16.68
CA PHE A 28 12.60 -8.70 15.79
C PHE A 28 12.21 -9.56 14.58
N GLY A 29 13.17 -10.21 13.92
CA GLY A 29 12.91 -11.15 12.83
C GLY A 29 12.01 -12.32 13.24
N ARG A 30 12.26 -12.92 14.41
CA ARG A 30 11.47 -14.03 14.97
C ARG A 30 10.07 -13.60 15.39
N THR A 31 9.92 -12.40 15.94
CA THR A 31 8.62 -11.85 16.35
C THR A 31 7.79 -11.48 15.15
N MET A 32 8.42 -10.92 14.10
CA MET A 32 7.77 -10.71 12.82
C MET A 32 7.35 -12.04 12.19
N LEU A 33 8.22 -13.06 12.16
CA LEU A 33 7.91 -14.41 11.66
C LEU A 33 6.73 -15.08 12.39
N ARG A 34 6.65 -14.94 13.73
CA ARG A 34 5.59 -15.57 14.54
C ARG A 34 4.27 -14.81 14.46
N ARG A 35 4.29 -13.47 14.37
CA ARG A 35 3.07 -12.66 14.22
C ARG A 35 2.54 -12.63 12.79
N SER A 36 3.39 -12.88 11.78
CA SER A 36 3.01 -12.91 10.35
C SER A 36 2.59 -14.29 9.83
N GLY A 37 2.51 -15.33 10.68
CA GLY A 37 2.16 -16.69 10.22
C GLY A 37 3.25 -17.35 9.36
N GLY A 38 4.52 -17.04 9.66
CA GLY A 38 5.67 -17.44 8.86
C GLY A 38 5.80 -16.55 7.63
N LEU A 39 7.03 -16.23 7.24
CA LEU A 39 7.33 -15.95 5.84
C LEU A 39 7.01 -17.24 5.09
N ARG A 40 5.73 -17.45 4.74
CA ARG A 40 5.43 -18.12 3.48
C ARG A 40 6.04 -17.19 2.45
N ALA A 41 7.31 -17.42 2.15
CA ALA A 41 7.83 -17.09 0.85
C ALA A 41 6.81 -17.72 -0.11
N LEU A 42 5.91 -16.90 -0.63
CA LEU A 42 4.98 -17.27 -1.68
C LEU A 42 5.89 -17.84 -2.75
N ASN A 43 5.96 -19.17 -2.84
CA ASN A 43 6.81 -19.82 -3.81
C ASN A 43 6.15 -19.53 -5.17
N PRO A 44 6.61 -18.52 -5.93
CA PRO A 44 5.90 -18.05 -7.13
C PRO A 44 6.05 -19.06 -8.28
N LEU A 45 6.82 -20.13 -8.05
CA LEU A 45 7.25 -21.10 -9.05
C LEU A 45 6.48 -22.43 -8.96
N GLN A 46 5.49 -22.58 -8.08
CA GLN A 46 4.60 -23.73 -8.12
C GLN A 46 3.54 -23.53 -9.23
N PRO A 47 3.52 -24.37 -10.28
CA PRO A 47 2.51 -24.29 -11.32
C PRO A 47 1.12 -24.45 -10.68
N GLY A 48 0.20 -23.54 -11.01
CA GLY A 48 -1.14 -23.49 -10.42
C GLY A 48 -1.32 -22.55 -9.24
N TRP A 49 -0.24 -22.04 -8.63
CA TRP A 49 -0.35 -21.10 -7.50
C TRP A 49 -1.03 -19.79 -7.88
N ARG A 50 -0.72 -19.27 -9.08
CA ARG A 50 -1.38 -18.08 -9.62
C ARG A 50 -2.89 -18.30 -9.80
N GLN A 51 -3.30 -19.47 -10.29
CA GLN A 51 -4.70 -19.83 -10.49
C GLN A 51 -5.44 -20.00 -9.16
N LEU A 52 -4.80 -20.64 -8.17
CA LEU A 52 -5.31 -20.72 -6.79
C LEU A 52 -5.50 -19.34 -6.17
N HIS A 53 -4.50 -18.46 -6.32
CA HIS A 53 -4.58 -17.11 -5.79
C HIS A 53 -5.70 -16.32 -6.47
N GLU A 54 -5.77 -16.32 -7.80
CA GLU A 54 -6.82 -15.65 -8.57
C GLU A 54 -8.23 -16.20 -8.24
N GLN A 55 -8.37 -17.52 -8.04
CA GLN A 55 -9.65 -18.17 -7.77
C GLN A 55 -10.11 -17.99 -6.33
N TYR A 56 -9.21 -18.07 -5.34
CA TYR A 56 -9.59 -17.94 -3.92
C TYR A 56 -9.53 -16.51 -3.39
N GLU A 57 -8.73 -15.59 -3.96
CA GLU A 57 -8.88 -14.16 -3.65
C GLU A 57 -10.28 -13.66 -4.05
N SER A 58 -10.83 -14.17 -5.16
CA SER A 58 -12.21 -13.87 -5.57
C SER A 58 -13.27 -14.38 -4.58
N MET A 59 -12.98 -15.46 -3.84
CA MET A 59 -13.88 -16.01 -2.81
C MET A 59 -13.77 -15.28 -1.47
N GLN A 60 -12.65 -14.59 -1.20
CA GLN A 60 -12.42 -13.85 0.04
C GLN A 60 -12.92 -12.40 0.00
N ASN A 61 -13.83 -12.07 -0.94
CA ASN A 61 -14.31 -10.72 -1.23
C ASN A 61 -13.20 -9.71 -1.54
N VAL A 62 -12.00 -10.15 -1.91
CA VAL A 62 -10.91 -9.24 -2.25
C VAL A 62 -11.03 -8.90 -3.74
N PRO A 63 -11.35 -7.66 -4.13
CA PRO A 63 -11.45 -7.30 -5.53
C PRO A 63 -10.10 -7.51 -6.22
N ARG A 64 -10.12 -7.79 -7.53
CA ARG A 64 -8.88 -7.92 -8.32
C ARG A 64 -8.03 -6.66 -8.11
N MET A 65 -6.86 -6.86 -7.50
CA MET A 65 -5.96 -5.75 -7.20
C MET A 65 -4.83 -5.65 -8.20
N THR A 66 -4.45 -4.42 -8.51
CA THR A 66 -3.39 -4.07 -9.45
C THR A 66 -2.31 -3.26 -8.74
N PRO A 67 -1.02 -3.56 -8.97
CA PRO A 67 0.07 -2.75 -8.43
C PRO A 67 -0.07 -1.30 -8.87
N PHE A 68 0.17 -0.37 -7.94
CA PHE A 68 0.16 1.05 -8.22
C PHE A 68 1.12 1.82 -7.31
N SER A 69 1.46 3.01 -7.79
CA SER A 69 2.26 3.97 -7.04
C SER A 69 1.38 5.11 -6.54
N ALA A 70 1.55 5.50 -5.29
CA ALA A 70 0.75 6.57 -4.68
C ALA A 70 1.46 7.28 -3.53
N ARG A 71 1.01 8.50 -3.28
CA ARG A 71 1.35 9.26 -2.06
C ARG A 71 0.28 9.03 -1.02
N ILE A 72 0.64 8.57 0.17
CA ILE A 72 -0.30 8.51 1.30
C ILE A 72 0.27 9.37 2.43
N GLY A 73 -0.45 10.44 2.76
CA GLY A 73 0.01 11.51 3.64
C GLY A 73 1.29 12.16 3.12
N GLY A 74 2.36 12.06 3.90
CA GLY A 74 3.69 12.57 3.54
C GLY A 74 4.57 11.59 2.76
N VAL A 75 4.20 10.31 2.68
CA VAL A 75 5.08 9.23 2.21
C VAL A 75 4.70 8.80 0.79
N TRP A 76 5.72 8.57 -0.04
CA TRP A 76 5.57 8.07 -1.39
C TRP A 76 5.83 6.56 -1.44
N TYR A 77 4.91 5.81 -2.05
CA TYR A 77 4.99 4.36 -2.20
C TYR A 77 5.10 4.03 -3.69
N ASN A 78 6.22 3.41 -4.08
CA ASN A 78 6.51 3.02 -5.45
C ASN A 78 6.22 1.53 -5.65
N ASP A 79 5.12 1.19 -6.34
CA ASP A 79 4.73 -0.18 -6.75
C ASP A 79 4.67 -1.24 -5.63
N VAL A 80 4.68 -0.79 -4.38
CA VAL A 80 4.50 -1.62 -3.18
C VAL A 80 3.06 -1.62 -2.69
N LEU A 81 2.18 -0.87 -3.34
CA LEU A 81 0.75 -0.86 -3.06
C LEU A 81 0.01 -1.55 -4.19
N GLN A 82 -1.11 -2.15 -3.86
CA GLN A 82 -2.07 -2.69 -4.81
C GLN A 82 -3.42 -2.03 -4.57
N ILE A 83 -4.10 -1.63 -5.64
CA ILE A 83 -5.42 -1.01 -5.60
C ILE A 83 -6.44 -1.92 -6.27
N GLY A 84 -7.59 -2.09 -5.63
CA GLY A 84 -8.75 -2.75 -6.20
C GLY A 84 -9.97 -1.85 -6.04
N PHE A 85 -10.93 -1.99 -6.96
CA PHE A 85 -12.19 -1.27 -6.91
C PHE A 85 -13.30 -2.29 -6.68
N ASP A 86 -14.02 -2.12 -5.58
CA ASP A 86 -15.24 -2.87 -5.24
C ASP A 86 -16.47 -1.99 -5.54
N ALA A 87 -17.67 -2.53 -5.35
CA ALA A 87 -18.93 -1.83 -5.65
C ALA A 87 -19.10 -0.55 -4.82
N GLN A 88 -18.70 -0.55 -3.55
CA GLN A 88 -18.89 0.57 -2.61
C GLN A 88 -17.58 1.10 -2.01
N ASP A 89 -16.49 0.36 -2.19
CA ASP A 89 -15.21 0.64 -1.56
C ASP A 89 -14.08 0.66 -2.60
N VAL A 90 -13.11 1.54 -2.39
CA VAL A 90 -11.76 1.33 -2.91
C VAL A 90 -10.95 0.53 -1.88
N VAL A 91 -10.23 -0.47 -2.35
CA VAL A 91 -9.40 -1.33 -1.51
C VAL A 91 -7.95 -1.09 -1.83
N ILE A 92 -7.14 -0.81 -0.81
CA ILE A 92 -5.70 -0.60 -0.92
C ILE A 92 -5.01 -1.64 -0.06
N ARG A 93 -4.12 -2.43 -0.66
CA ARG A 93 -3.27 -3.39 0.02
C ARG A 93 -1.82 -2.96 -0.05
N ASN A 94 -1.13 -2.95 1.08
CA ASN A 94 0.32 -2.83 1.09
C ASN A 94 0.93 -4.22 0.89
N SER A 95 1.71 -4.44 -0.17
CA SER A 95 2.39 -5.71 -0.42
C SER A 95 3.80 -5.77 0.19
N ALA A 96 4.31 -4.69 0.79
CA ALA A 96 5.61 -4.67 1.44
C ALA A 96 5.55 -5.16 2.90
N GLY A 97 6.16 -6.33 3.15
CA GLY A 97 6.44 -6.87 4.49
C GLY A 97 5.23 -7.41 5.26
N PHE A 98 4.21 -6.57 5.48
CA PHE A 98 2.94 -6.91 6.10
C PHE A 98 1.82 -6.60 5.14
N SER A 99 1.06 -7.63 4.72
CA SER A 99 -0.12 -7.45 3.88
C SER A 99 -1.25 -6.80 4.67
N SER A 100 -1.18 -5.50 4.89
CA SER A 100 -2.27 -4.71 5.45
C SER A 100 -3.23 -4.33 4.32
N LEU A 101 -4.51 -4.66 4.50
CA LEU A 101 -5.58 -4.33 3.57
C LEU A 101 -6.47 -3.28 4.23
N VAL A 102 -6.69 -2.19 3.51
CA VAL A 102 -7.55 -1.07 3.93
C VAL A 102 -8.67 -0.94 2.92
N ARG A 103 -9.91 -0.96 3.40
CA ARG A 103 -11.10 -0.64 2.61
C ARG A 103 -11.53 0.77 2.94
N ILE A 104 -11.75 1.60 1.92
CA ILE A 104 -12.19 2.98 2.06
C ILE A 104 -13.51 3.10 1.29
N PRO A 105 -14.64 3.31 1.98
CA PRO A 105 -15.90 3.58 1.31
C PRO A 105 -15.81 4.80 0.41
N TYR A 106 -16.41 4.73 -0.77
CA TYR A 106 -16.48 5.85 -1.71
C TYR A 106 -17.13 7.08 -1.07
N SER A 107 -18.13 6.88 -0.20
CA SER A 107 -18.78 7.94 0.59
C SER A 107 -17.84 8.69 1.53
N HIS A 108 -16.68 8.12 1.88
CA HIS A 108 -15.67 8.73 2.74
C HIS A 108 -14.54 9.42 1.96
N LEU A 109 -14.59 9.38 0.62
CA LEU A 109 -13.58 9.98 -0.24
C LEU A 109 -14.00 11.39 -0.68
N GLU A 110 -13.19 12.37 -0.29
CA GLU A 110 -13.29 13.73 -0.78
C GLU A 110 -12.29 13.98 -1.91
N VAL A 111 -12.77 14.54 -3.02
CA VAL A 111 -11.91 14.96 -4.14
C VAL A 111 -11.33 16.35 -3.82
N LEU A 112 -10.04 16.42 -3.52
CA LEU A 112 -9.35 17.70 -3.27
C LEU A 112 -8.79 18.31 -4.56
N ARG A 113 -8.37 17.47 -5.52
CA ARG A 113 -7.87 17.89 -6.83
C ARG A 113 -8.10 16.80 -7.86
N GLN A 114 -8.76 17.14 -8.97
CA GLN A 114 -8.91 16.23 -10.10
C GLN A 114 -7.62 16.16 -10.93
N PRO A 115 -7.31 15.01 -11.55
CA PRO A 115 -6.21 14.91 -12.48
C PRO A 115 -6.51 15.76 -13.73
N ALA A 116 -5.56 16.57 -14.15
CA ALA A 116 -5.71 17.44 -15.32
C ALA A 116 -4.47 17.33 -16.21
N PRO A 117 -4.63 17.28 -17.54
CA PRO A 117 -3.51 17.38 -18.46
C PRO A 117 -2.85 18.76 -18.31
N PHE A 118 -1.53 18.77 -18.29
CA PHE A 118 -0.74 19.99 -18.38
C PHE A 118 0.45 19.78 -19.31
N GLN A 119 0.73 20.77 -20.14
CA GLN A 119 1.93 20.76 -20.95
C GLN A 119 3.08 21.30 -20.11
N THR A 120 4.18 20.53 -20.02
CA THR A 120 5.35 20.97 -19.26
C THR A 120 6.17 21.99 -20.07
N THR A 121 6.16 21.85 -21.39
CA THR A 121 6.61 22.85 -22.40
C THR A 121 5.84 22.63 -23.71
N SER A 122 5.85 23.61 -24.61
CA SER A 122 5.12 23.54 -25.90
C SER A 122 5.58 22.43 -26.84
N LEU A 123 6.69 21.74 -26.52
CA LEU A 123 7.29 20.66 -27.30
C LEU A 123 7.38 19.34 -26.51
N SER A 124 6.92 19.29 -25.26
CA SER A 124 6.95 18.06 -24.45
C SER A 124 5.66 17.28 -24.57
N ASP A 125 5.76 15.96 -24.39
CA ASP A 125 4.59 15.11 -24.15
C ASP A 125 3.71 15.68 -23.02
N THR A 126 2.40 15.52 -23.18
CA THR A 126 1.43 15.98 -22.18
C THR A 126 1.66 15.23 -20.88
N LYS A 127 2.02 15.94 -19.81
CA LYS A 127 2.10 15.38 -18.45
C LYS A 127 0.76 15.58 -17.77
N TYR A 128 0.47 14.74 -16.79
CA TYR A 128 -0.78 14.84 -16.06
C TYR A 128 -0.53 15.18 -14.61
N THR A 129 -1.30 16.14 -14.09
CA THR A 129 -1.27 16.49 -12.68
C THR A 129 -1.84 15.30 -11.90
N PRO A 130 -1.16 14.84 -10.83
CA PRO A 130 -1.71 13.78 -10.00
C PRO A 130 -3.04 14.22 -9.37
N GLY A 131 -3.98 13.29 -9.26
CA GLY A 131 -5.21 13.49 -8.50
C GLY A 131 -4.91 13.48 -7.01
N LEU A 132 -5.62 14.31 -6.24
CA LEU A 132 -5.50 14.37 -4.79
C LEU A 132 -6.88 14.12 -4.17
N PHE A 133 -6.93 13.13 -3.30
CA PHE A 133 -8.11 12.70 -2.59
C PHE A 133 -7.85 12.77 -1.08
N ARG A 134 -8.91 12.75 -0.29
CA ARG A 134 -8.83 12.65 1.16
C ARG A 134 -9.78 11.55 1.63
N ALA A 135 -9.29 10.71 2.53
CA ALA A 135 -10.07 9.72 3.27
C ALA A 135 -9.90 10.01 4.77
N GLY A 136 -10.92 10.60 5.40
CA GLY A 136 -10.82 11.11 6.78
C GLY A 136 -9.65 12.11 6.96
N PRO A 137 -8.69 11.90 7.88
CA PRO A 137 -7.57 12.82 8.07
C PRO A 137 -6.43 12.63 7.05
N VAL A 138 -6.48 11.61 6.20
CA VAL A 138 -5.35 11.21 5.34
C VAL A 138 -5.54 11.73 3.92
N LYS A 139 -4.49 12.34 3.35
CA LYS A 139 -4.44 12.74 1.94
C LYS A 139 -3.85 11.62 1.10
N ILE A 140 -4.46 11.32 -0.04
CA ILE A 140 -4.04 10.27 -0.98
C ILE A 140 -3.79 10.92 -2.34
N GLY A 141 -2.54 10.94 -2.78
CA GLY A 141 -2.15 11.39 -4.11
C GLY A 141 -2.04 10.19 -5.06
N LEU A 142 -2.79 10.22 -6.13
CA LEU A 142 -2.78 9.19 -7.18
C LEU A 142 -2.24 9.77 -8.48
N ASP A 143 -1.57 8.97 -9.29
CA ASP A 143 -1.29 9.36 -10.66
C ASP A 143 -2.59 9.56 -11.46
N ALA A 144 -2.47 10.12 -12.66
CA ALA A 144 -3.65 10.48 -13.45
C ALA A 144 -4.48 9.28 -13.90
N TYR A 145 -3.84 8.13 -14.13
CA TYR A 145 -4.53 6.91 -14.54
C TYR A 145 -5.41 6.39 -13.39
N TRP A 146 -4.84 6.20 -12.21
CA TRP A 146 -5.57 5.72 -11.03
C TRP A 146 -6.55 6.75 -10.49
N ALA A 147 -6.22 8.03 -10.55
CA ALA A 147 -7.15 9.11 -10.20
C ALA A 147 -8.37 9.12 -11.14
N GLY A 148 -8.16 8.93 -12.45
CA GLY A 148 -9.26 8.84 -13.41
C GLY A 148 -10.15 7.64 -13.16
N ARG A 149 -9.56 6.46 -12.89
CA ARG A 149 -10.31 5.25 -12.53
C ARG A 149 -11.12 5.42 -11.26
N LEU A 150 -10.55 6.03 -10.21
CA LEU A 150 -11.25 6.30 -8.96
C LEU A 150 -12.43 7.28 -9.16
N LEU A 151 -12.24 8.32 -9.96
CA LEU A 151 -13.31 9.27 -10.28
C LEU A 151 -14.46 8.62 -11.06
N GLN A 152 -14.18 7.68 -11.97
CA GLN A 152 -15.22 6.91 -12.65
C GLN A 152 -16.05 6.07 -11.67
N GLN A 153 -15.40 5.45 -10.68
CA GLN A 153 -16.10 4.67 -9.66
C GLN A 153 -16.93 5.55 -8.72
N LEU A 154 -16.37 6.68 -8.27
CA LEU A 154 -17.09 7.67 -7.47
C LEU A 154 -18.34 8.21 -8.19
N ALA A 155 -18.22 8.50 -9.49
CA ALA A 155 -19.38 8.90 -10.28
C ALA A 155 -20.44 7.79 -10.32
N THR A 156 -20.02 6.55 -10.55
CA THR A 156 -20.94 5.39 -10.61
C THR A 156 -21.67 5.16 -9.29
N ASP A 157 -20.96 5.24 -8.15
CA ASP A 157 -21.54 5.07 -6.81
C ASP A 157 -22.58 6.16 -6.48
N VAL A 158 -22.29 7.42 -6.85
CA VAL A 158 -23.21 8.55 -6.72
C VAL A 158 -24.47 8.35 -7.57
N PHE A 159 -24.36 7.73 -8.74
CA PHE A 159 -25.51 7.41 -9.59
C PHE A 159 -26.33 6.21 -9.11
N SER A 160 -25.77 5.32 -8.28
CA SER A 160 -26.53 4.24 -7.63
C SER A 160 -27.36 4.69 -6.41
N LEU A 161 -27.18 5.91 -5.92
CA LEU A 161 -27.85 6.45 -4.72
C LEU A 161 -28.96 7.49 -5.00
N ALA A 162 -29.40 7.67 -6.26
CA ALA A 162 -30.51 8.56 -6.60
C ALA A 162 -31.42 7.97 -7.72
N PRO A 163 -32.76 8.13 -7.64
CA PRO A 163 -33.68 7.39 -6.77
C PRO A 163 -34.65 6.51 -7.59
N SER A 164 -35.11 5.37 -7.05
CA SER A 164 -36.41 4.83 -7.48
C SER A 164 -37.51 5.61 -6.76
N LYS A 165 -37.77 6.83 -7.23
CA LYS A 165 -39.12 7.38 -7.11
C LYS A 165 -39.85 7.08 -8.41
N ASP A 166 -41.08 6.65 -8.24
CA ASP A 166 -42.12 6.51 -9.25
C ASP A 166 -42.11 5.17 -10.00
N PHE A 167 -42.65 4.13 -9.35
CA PHE A 167 -43.60 3.23 -10.00
C PHE A 167 -44.77 2.98 -9.04
N GLU A 168 -45.85 3.71 -9.34
CA GLU A 168 -47.28 3.55 -9.02
C GLU A 168 -47.74 3.40 -7.55
#